data_AF-A0AAX3PQA4-F1
#
_entry.id   AF-A0AAX3PQA4-F1
#
_cell.length_a   1.000
_cell.length_b   1.000
_cell.length_c   1.000
_cell.angle_alpha   90.00
_cell.angle_beta   90.00
_cell.angle_gamma   90.00
#
_symmetry.space_group_name_H-M   'P 1'
#
loop_
_entity.id
_entity.type
_entity.pdbx_description
1 polymer ?
#
loop_
_entity_poly.entity_id
_entity_poly.type
_entity_poly.pdbx_seq_one_letter_code
_entity_poly.pdbx_strand_id
1 'polypeptide(L)'
;MRKITECFDQMLSVLIFITFNSRAVNRYDITEKVLDKEIRTAQRYLRDLEELGFIQSKRRKGYNTTIFYEPTDKAKELFKVAL
;
A
#
# COMPACT_ATOMS: atom_id res chain seq x y z
N MET A 1 2.83 9.10 22.51
CA MET A 1 3.07 9.73 21.19
C MET A 1 3.90 8.88 20.23
N ARG A 2 5.04 8.28 20.62
CA ARG A 2 5.90 7.46 19.72
C ARG A 2 5.14 6.43 18.86
N LYS A 3 4.19 5.69 19.44
CA LYS A 3 3.37 4.69 18.72
C LYS A 3 2.55 5.24 17.55
N ILE A 4 2.06 6.49 17.66
CA ILE A 4 1.24 7.10 16.59
C ILE A 4 2.14 7.53 15.44
N THR A 5 3.29 8.13 15.75
CA THR A 5 4.28 8.53 14.74
C THR A 5 4.84 7.31 14.00
N GLU A 6 5.18 6.23 14.72
CA GLU A 6 5.64 4.98 14.11
C GLU A 6 4.59 4.35 13.17
N CYS A 7 3.30 4.40 13.56
CA CYS A 7 2.21 3.93 12.73
C CYS A 7 2.05 4.78 11.46
N PHE A 8 2.13 6.10 11.60
CA PHE A 8 2.05 7.03 10.48
C PHE A 8 3.21 6.85 9.50
N ASP A 9 4.45 6.80 9.98
CA ASP A 9 5.65 6.61 9.15
C ASP A 9 5.60 5.30 8.37
N GLN A 10 5.10 4.23 9.01
CA GLN A 10 4.91 2.94 8.36
C GLN A 10 3.83 2.98 7.28
N MET A 11 2.66 3.57 7.57
CA MET A 11 1.59 3.71 6.57
C MET A 11 2.05 4.57 5.40
N LEU A 12 2.78 5.66 5.66
CA LEU A 12 3.35 6.51 4.64
C LEU A 12 4.38 5.75 3.79
N SER A 13 5.23 4.93 4.40
CA SER A 13 6.20 4.07 3.70
C SER A 13 5.50 3.07 2.78
N VAL A 14 4.40 2.44 3.23
CA VAL A 14 3.57 1.55 2.41
C VAL A 14 3.00 2.30 1.21
N LEU A 15 2.44 3.49 1.44
CA LEU A 15 1.83 4.28 0.39
C LEU A 15 2.86 4.76 -0.65
N ILE A 16 4.02 5.24 -0.21
CA ILE A 16 5.13 5.62 -1.09
C ILE A 16 5.55 4.42 -1.93
N PHE A 17 5.75 3.26 -1.29
CA PHE A 17 6.17 2.05 -1.99
C PHE A 17 5.17 1.67 -3.08
N ILE A 18 3.86 1.66 -2.78
CA ILE A 18 2.83 1.34 -3.79
C ILE A 18 2.80 2.39 -4.90
N THR A 19 2.94 3.67 -4.57
CA THR A 19 2.85 4.78 -5.53
C THR A 19 3.97 4.76 -6.56
N PHE A 20 5.20 4.50 -6.12
CA PHE A 20 6.39 4.57 -6.98
C PHE A 20 6.82 3.20 -7.55
N ASN A 21 6.15 2.11 -7.18
CA ASN A 21 6.45 0.81 -7.75
C ASN A 21 5.85 0.68 -9.15
N SER A 22 6.69 0.35 -10.13
CA SER A 22 6.28 0.17 -11.53
C SER A 22 5.41 -1.06 -11.76
N ARG A 23 5.28 -1.94 -10.76
CA ARG A 23 4.46 -3.14 -10.80
C ARG A 23 3.41 -3.08 -9.70
N ALA A 24 2.23 -3.65 -9.96
CA ALA A 24 1.22 -3.79 -8.93
C ALA A 24 1.73 -4.64 -7.77
N VAL A 25 1.44 -4.19 -6.56
CA VAL A 25 2.05 -4.67 -5.33
C VAL A 25 1.08 -5.60 -4.61
N ASN A 26 1.53 -6.72 -4.06
CA ASN A 26 0.67 -7.53 -3.19
C ASN A 26 1.09 -7.41 -1.71
N ARG A 27 0.28 -7.96 -0.79
CA ARG A 27 0.54 -7.88 0.65
C ARG A 27 1.90 -8.47 1.09
N TYR A 28 2.42 -9.46 0.37
CA TYR A 28 3.71 -10.10 0.69
C TYR A 28 4.88 -9.17 0.33
N ASP A 29 4.78 -8.45 -0.80
CA ASP A 29 5.75 -7.42 -1.15
C ASP A 29 5.88 -6.36 -0.04
N ILE A 30 4.76 -5.98 0.58
CA ILE A 30 4.74 -5.01 1.67
C ILE A 30 5.48 -5.55 2.91
N THR A 31 5.21 -6.78 3.32
CA THR A 31 5.88 -7.38 4.49
C THR A 31 7.35 -7.71 4.23
N GLU A 32 7.75 -7.98 2.99
CA GLU A 32 9.14 -8.32 2.68
C GLU A 32 10.02 -7.08 2.45
N LYS A 33 9.45 -6.02 1.86
CA LYS A 33 10.24 -4.89 1.33
C LYS A 33 10.00 -3.57 2.07
N VAL A 34 8.96 -3.47 2.88
CA VAL A 34 8.56 -2.21 3.52
C VAL A 34 8.41 -2.35 5.03
N LEU A 35 7.68 -3.37 5.49
CA LEU A 35 7.33 -3.55 6.89
C LEU A 35 7.96 -4.81 7.47
N ASP A 36 8.83 -4.67 8.47
CA ASP A 36 9.20 -5.79 9.34
C ASP A 36 8.07 -6.06 10.38
N LYS A 37 6.90 -6.43 9.86
CA LYS A 37 5.66 -6.65 10.64
C LYS A 37 4.84 -7.80 10.10
N GLU A 38 3.97 -8.33 10.96
CA GLU A 38 3.02 -9.38 10.60
C GLU A 38 2.10 -8.98 9.44
N ILE A 39 1.74 -9.95 8.61
CA ILE A 39 0.82 -9.83 7.48
C ILE A 39 -0.50 -9.14 7.88
N ARG A 40 -1.01 -9.38 9.10
CA ARG A 40 -2.23 -8.74 9.61
C ARG A 40 -2.10 -7.21 9.71
N THR A 41 -0.93 -6.73 10.11
CA THR A 41 -0.66 -5.28 10.19
C THR A 41 -0.59 -4.67 8.80
N ALA A 42 0.10 -5.32 7.85
CA ALA A 42 0.14 -4.88 6.46
C ALA A 42 -1.27 -4.84 5.84
N GLN A 43 -2.09 -5.87 6.08
CA GLN A 43 -3.47 -5.93 5.61
C GLN A 43 -4.34 -4.79 6.18
N ARG A 44 -4.16 -4.45 7.46
CA ARG A 44 -4.85 -3.31 8.08
C ARG A 44 -4.48 -2.01 7.37
N TYR A 45 -3.19 -1.72 7.22
CA TYR A 45 -2.75 -0.49 6.55
C TYR A 45 -3.21 -0.42 5.09
N LEU A 46 -3.18 -1.53 4.36
CA LEU A 46 -3.69 -1.60 2.98
C LEU A 46 -5.20 -1.31 2.93
N ARG A 47 -5.98 -1.85 3.86
CA ARG A 47 -7.41 -1.56 3.96
C ARG A 47 -7.66 -0.08 4.26
N ASP A 48 -6.97 0.47 5.26
CA ASP A 48 -7.15 1.86 5.65
C ASP A 48 -6.80 2.82 4.50
N LEU A 49 -5.72 2.54 3.77
CA LEU A 49 -5.32 3.33 2.58
C LEU A 49 -6.32 3.20 1.43
N GLU A 50 -6.92 2.03 1.24
CA GLU A 50 -7.96 1.78 0.24
C GLU A 50 -9.27 2.50 0.60
N GLU A 51 -9.71 2.43 1.86
CA GLU A 51 -10.88 3.15 2.38
C GLU A 51 -10.71 4.68 2.28
N LEU A 52 -9.49 5.18 2.47
CA LEU A 52 -9.14 6.59 2.26
C LEU A 52 -8.99 6.98 0.78
N GLY A 53 -9.09 6.02 -0.15
CA GLY A 53 -9.05 6.23 -1.59
C GLY A 53 -7.66 6.55 -2.16
N PHE A 54 -6.58 6.23 -1.44
CA PHE A 54 -5.20 6.42 -1.94
C PHE A 54 -4.71 5.25 -2.79
N ILE A 55 -5.23 4.05 -2.55
CA ILE A 55 -4.93 2.86 -3.35
C ILE A 55 -6.21 2.14 -3.75
N GLN A 56 -6.13 1.26 -4.73
CA GLN A 56 -7.22 0.40 -5.16
C GLN A 56 -6.75 -1.05 -5.28
N SER A 57 -7.59 -2.00 -4.88
CA SER A 57 -7.33 -3.41 -5.07
C SER A 57 -7.81 -3.90 -6.45
N LYS A 58 -7.00 -4.75 -7.09
CA LYS A 58 -7.33 -5.46 -8.33
C LYS A 58 -7.02 -6.94 -8.21
N ARG A 59 -7.93 -7.77 -8.69
CA ARG A 59 -7.69 -9.20 -8.91
C ARG A 59 -7.21 -9.39 -10.34
N ARG A 60 -6.05 -9.99 -10.51
CA ARG A 60 -5.50 -10.28 -11.85
C ARG A 60 -6.00 -11.64 -12.33
N LYS A 61 -6.45 -11.70 -13.59
CA LYS A 61 -6.89 -12.95 -14.24
C LYS A 61 -5.72 -13.94 -14.22
N GLY A 62 -5.96 -15.16 -13.72
CA GLY A 62 -4.92 -16.19 -13.51
C GLY A 62 -4.39 -16.31 -12.07
N TYR A 63 -4.70 -15.36 -11.19
CA TYR A 63 -4.36 -15.42 -9.77
C TYR A 63 -5.65 -15.45 -8.93
N ASN A 64 -6.15 -16.65 -8.63
CA ASN A 64 -7.45 -16.81 -7.97
C ASN A 64 -7.50 -16.27 -6.52
N THR A 65 -6.37 -16.09 -5.85
CA THR A 65 -6.31 -15.72 -4.42
C THR A 65 -5.47 -14.49 -4.11
N THR A 66 -4.71 -13.97 -5.08
CA THR A 66 -3.80 -12.84 -4.87
C THR A 66 -4.47 -11.52 -5.23
N ILE A 67 -4.55 -10.63 -4.25
CA ILE A 67 -4.98 -9.26 -4.42
C ILE A 67 -3.74 -8.40 -4.64
N PHE A 68 -3.80 -7.58 -5.69
CA PHE A 68 -2.78 -6.59 -6.00
C PHE A 68 -3.33 -5.19 -5.75
N TYR A 69 -2.45 -4.27 -5.40
CA TYR A 69 -2.76 -2.89 -5.05
C TYR A 69 -2.02 -1.96 -6.01
N GLU A 70 -2.72 -0.93 -6.46
CA GLU A 70 -2.21 0.10 -7.36
C GLU A 70 -2.57 1.48 -6.77
N PRO A 71 -1.74 2.52 -6.97
CA PRO A 71 -2.06 3.86 -6.52
C PRO A 71 -3.24 4.43 -7.32
N THR A 72 -4.08 5.22 -6.65
CA THR A 72 -5.09 6.05 -7.30
C THR A 72 -4.48 7.40 -7.73
N ASP A 73 -5.23 8.18 -8.50
CA ASP A 73 -4.81 9.53 -8.88
C ASP A 73 -4.62 10.44 -7.65
N LYS A 74 -5.44 10.24 -6.60
CA LYS A 74 -5.29 10.93 -5.30
C LYS A 74 -3.91 10.69 -4.67
N ALA A 75 -3.38 9.48 -4.73
CA ALA A 75 -2.04 9.19 -4.23
C ALA A 75 -0.96 9.80 -5.13
N LYS A 76 -1.12 9.71 -6.46
CA LYS A 76 -0.17 10.33 -7.39
C LYS A 76 -0.08 11.85 -7.19
N GLU A 77 -1.22 12.52 -7.00
CA GLU A 77 -1.29 13.95 -6.70
C GLU A 77 -0.56 14.31 -5.39
N LEU A 78 -0.77 13.53 -4.33
CA LEU A 78 -0.11 13.73 -3.04
C LEU A 78 1.42 13.77 -3.18
N PHE A 79 1.98 12.89 -4.01
CA PHE A 79 3.43 12.80 -4.23
C PHE A 79 3.91 13.52 -5.49
N LYS A 80 3.04 14.27 -6.18
CA LYS A 80 3.35 15.00 -7.42
C LYS A 80 3.95 14.09 -8.51
N VAL A 81 3.45 12.86 -8.62
CA VAL A 81 3.82 11.91 -9.68
C VAL A 81 3.01 12.23 -10.93
N ALA A 82 3.66 12.30 -12.10
CA ALA A 82 2.99 12.56 -13.37
C ALA A 82 1.86 11.55 -13.61
N LEU A 83 0.66 12.07 -13.92
CA LEU A 83 -0.58 11.31 -14.11
C LEU A 83 -0.57 10.48 -15.40
#